data_AF-A0A914LFN0-F1
#
_entry.id   AF-A0A914LFN0-F1
#
_cell.length_a   1.000
_cell.length_b   1.000
_cell.length_c   1.000
_cell.angle_alpha   90.00
_cell.angle_beta   90.00
_cell.angle_gamma   90.00
#
_symmetry.space_group_name_H-M   'P 1'
#
loop_
_entity.id
_entity.type
_entity.pdbx_description
1 polymer ?
#
loop_
_entity_poly.entity_id
_entity_poly.type
_entity_poly.pdbx_seq_one_letter_code
_entity_poly.pdbx_strand_id
1 'polypeptide(L)'
;MEMPELANNPEYATNSDRVKNRENLLKKFKEKFLTKDLEFWKNKLRSKSFPSGPVNTIKEAFEHEQTKYLDLVKIMEHPKYGNVKVVGPPVKYSDTKNQVRTAPPLLGEHTCEDLDSIRINP
;
A
#
# COMPACT_ATOMS: atom_id res chain seq x y z
N MET A 1 -24.46 -6.77 -4.72
CA MET A 1 -24.18 -8.23 -4.73
C MET A 1 -25.43 -9.08 -4.95
N GLU A 2 -26.62 -8.51 -5.22
CA GLU A 2 -27.87 -9.26 -5.48
C GLU A 2 -28.16 -10.28 -4.37
N MET A 3 -28.28 -9.77 -3.15
CA MET A 3 -28.59 -10.54 -1.94
C MET A 3 -29.72 -9.83 -1.16
N PRO A 4 -30.91 -9.66 -1.77
CA PRO A 4 -32.02 -8.93 -1.15
C PRO A 4 -32.47 -9.55 0.18
N GLU A 5 -32.28 -10.86 0.35
CA GLU A 5 -32.56 -11.57 1.59
C GLU A 5 -31.73 -11.06 2.78
N LEU A 6 -30.50 -10.56 2.54
CA LEU A 6 -29.70 -9.96 3.61
C LEU A 6 -30.12 -8.54 3.92
N ALA A 7 -30.52 -7.77 2.90
CA ALA A 7 -30.98 -6.39 3.09
C ALA A 7 -32.28 -6.34 3.90
N ASN A 8 -33.15 -7.34 3.72
CA ASN A 8 -34.45 -7.42 4.38
C ASN A 8 -34.45 -8.24 5.67
N ASN A 9 -33.31 -8.84 6.07
CA ASN A 9 -33.25 -9.64 7.28
C ASN A 9 -33.23 -8.73 8.54
N PRO A 10 -34.20 -8.89 9.47
CA PRO A 10 -34.21 -8.14 10.73
C PRO A 10 -32.90 -8.26 11.53
N GLU A 11 -32.19 -9.39 11.43
CA GLU A 11 -30.91 -9.62 12.11
C GLU A 11 -29.75 -8.74 11.60
N TYR A 12 -29.93 -8.03 10.48
CA TYR A 12 -28.93 -7.15 9.87
C TYR A 12 -29.42 -5.71 9.66
N ALA A 13 -30.59 -5.37 10.19
CA ALA A 13 -31.26 -4.09 9.94
C ALA A 13 -30.41 -2.89 10.39
N THR A 14 -29.92 -2.91 11.64
CA THR A 14 -29.05 -1.86 12.16
C THR A 14 -27.57 -2.25 12.14
N ASN A 15 -26.70 -1.27 12.33
CA ASN A 15 -25.27 -1.55 12.49
C ASN A 15 -24.99 -2.43 13.71
N SER A 16 -25.68 -2.18 14.82
CA SER A 16 -25.56 -2.99 16.05
C SER A 16 -25.94 -4.45 15.80
N ASP A 17 -27.03 -4.69 15.06
CA ASP A 17 -27.46 -6.05 14.72
C ASP A 17 -26.45 -6.76 13.82
N ARG A 18 -25.88 -6.05 12.83
CA ARG A 18 -24.80 -6.59 11.98
C ARG A 18 -23.53 -6.91 12.75
N VAL A 19 -23.19 -6.11 13.76
CA VAL A 19 -22.03 -6.38 14.63
C VAL A 19 -22.29 -7.61 15.49
N LYS A 20 -23.50 -7.73 16.08
CA LYS A 20 -23.92 -8.90 16.87
C LYS A 20 -23.90 -10.18 16.03
N ASN A 21 -24.35 -10.12 14.79
CA ASN A 21 -24.47 -11.26 13.87
C ASN A 21 -23.33 -11.33 12.83
N ARG A 22 -22.18 -10.70 13.12
CA ARG A 22 -21.11 -10.47 12.15
C ARG A 22 -20.57 -11.75 11.53
N GLU A 23 -20.32 -12.78 12.33
CA GLU A 23 -19.74 -14.03 11.85
C GLU A 23 -20.64 -14.71 10.82
N ASN A 24 -21.95 -14.76 11.09
CA ASN A 24 -22.94 -15.32 10.18
C ASN A 24 -23.03 -14.50 8.88
N LEU A 25 -23.08 -13.17 8.99
CA LEU A 25 -23.12 -12.27 7.84
C LEU A 25 -21.86 -12.40 6.96
N LEU A 26 -20.67 -12.46 7.59
CA LEU A 26 -19.41 -12.63 6.88
C LEU A 26 -19.32 -13.97 6.17
N LYS A 27 -19.86 -15.06 6.75
CA LYS A 27 -19.91 -16.37 6.07
C LYS A 27 -20.65 -16.28 4.74
N LYS A 28 -21.84 -15.65 4.74
CA LYS A 28 -22.66 -15.46 3.53
C LYS A 28 -21.94 -14.59 2.50
N PHE A 29 -21.26 -13.52 2.93
CA PHE A 29 -20.46 -12.71 2.02
C PHE A 29 -19.28 -13.48 1.44
N LYS A 30 -18.57 -14.29 2.23
CA LYS A 30 -17.46 -15.13 1.75
C LYS A 30 -17.94 -16.09 0.67
N GLU A 31 -19.03 -16.81 0.92
CA GLU A 31 -19.65 -17.72 -0.05
C GLU A 31 -19.99 -16.97 -1.35
N LYS A 32 -20.56 -15.76 -1.25
CA LYS A 32 -20.87 -14.95 -2.43
C LYS A 32 -19.61 -14.50 -3.17
N PHE A 33 -18.60 -14.00 -2.48
CA PHE A 33 -17.37 -13.52 -3.10
C PHE A 33 -16.61 -14.62 -3.84
N LEU A 34 -16.71 -15.88 -3.40
CA LEU A 34 -16.13 -17.04 -4.09
C LEU A 34 -16.79 -17.37 -5.44
N THR A 35 -18.00 -16.85 -5.72
CA THR A 35 -18.73 -17.18 -6.97
C THR A 35 -18.18 -16.49 -8.23
N LYS A 36 -17.33 -15.48 -8.08
CA LYS A 36 -16.77 -14.68 -9.17
C LYS A 36 -15.35 -14.24 -8.80
N ASP A 37 -14.55 -13.93 -9.81
CA ASP A 37 -13.17 -13.48 -9.61
C ASP A 37 -13.07 -12.03 -9.09
N LEU A 38 -11.85 -11.64 -8.77
CA LEU A 38 -11.52 -10.31 -8.26
C LEU A 38 -11.89 -9.19 -9.23
N GLU A 39 -11.63 -9.36 -10.53
CA GLU A 39 -11.90 -8.33 -11.55
C GLU A 39 -13.39 -8.07 -11.71
N PHE A 40 -14.22 -9.12 -11.69
CA PHE A 40 -15.66 -8.98 -11.66
C PHE A 40 -16.12 -8.16 -10.46
N TRP A 41 -15.67 -8.51 -9.25
CA TRP A 41 -16.09 -7.81 -8.03
C TRP A 41 -15.58 -6.37 -7.99
N LYS A 42 -14.33 -6.14 -8.40
CA LYS A 42 -13.73 -4.81 -8.51
C LYS A 42 -14.57 -3.89 -9.41
N ASN A 43 -14.92 -4.36 -10.61
CA ASN A 43 -15.76 -3.57 -11.53
C ASN A 43 -17.17 -3.36 -10.97
N LYS A 44 -17.80 -4.41 -10.44
CA LYS A 44 -19.16 -4.35 -9.90
C LYS A 44 -19.27 -3.41 -8.69
N LEU A 45 -18.31 -3.44 -7.77
CA LEU A 45 -18.33 -2.61 -6.55
C LEU A 45 -17.92 -1.17 -6.83
N ARG A 46 -16.90 -0.94 -7.68
CA ARG A 46 -16.48 0.41 -8.07
C ARG A 46 -17.60 1.17 -8.79
N SER A 47 -18.40 0.49 -9.62
CA SER A 47 -19.56 1.09 -10.30
C SER A 47 -20.65 1.62 -9.34
N LYS A 48 -20.61 1.20 -8.07
CA LYS A 48 -21.58 1.58 -7.04
C LYS A 48 -20.98 2.51 -5.98
N SER A 49 -19.81 3.09 -6.24
CA SER A 49 -19.06 3.94 -5.29
C SER A 49 -18.79 3.25 -3.95
N PHE A 50 -18.73 1.91 -3.94
CA PHE A 50 -18.46 1.16 -2.74
C PHE A 50 -16.95 1.14 -2.46
N PRO A 51 -16.49 1.60 -1.28
CA PRO A 51 -15.07 1.66 -0.95
C PRO A 51 -14.51 0.24 -0.85
N SER A 52 -13.78 -0.18 -1.88
CA SER A 52 -13.20 -1.51 -1.99
C SER A 52 -11.94 -1.46 -2.83
N GLY A 53 -11.02 -2.38 -2.55
CA GLY A 53 -9.77 -2.52 -3.27
C GLY A 53 -9.22 -3.94 -3.13
N PRO A 54 -8.40 -4.39 -4.09
CA PRO A 54 -7.73 -5.67 -3.98
C PRO A 54 -6.70 -5.66 -2.85
N VAL A 55 -6.40 -6.84 -2.31
CA VAL A 55 -5.21 -7.04 -1.47
C VAL A 55 -4.05 -7.33 -2.40
N ASN A 56 -3.18 -6.34 -2.61
CA ASN A 56 -2.03 -6.47 -3.50
C ASN A 56 -0.89 -7.25 -2.83
N THR A 57 -0.21 -8.09 -3.60
CA THR A 57 1.12 -8.62 -3.27
C THR A 57 2.17 -7.50 -3.27
N ILE A 58 3.35 -7.77 -2.70
CA ILE A 58 4.46 -6.80 -2.70
C ILE A 58 4.82 -6.39 -4.14
N LYS A 59 4.86 -7.35 -5.08
CA LYS A 59 5.15 -7.07 -6.49
C LYS A 59 4.08 -6.15 -7.11
N GLU A 60 2.81 -6.49 -6.93
CA GLU A 60 1.69 -5.68 -7.45
C GLU A 60 1.68 -4.28 -6.84
N ALA A 61 2.01 -4.14 -5.54
CA ALA A 61 2.12 -2.85 -4.89
C ALA A 61 3.20 -1.97 -5.51
N PHE A 62 4.37 -2.54 -5.86
CA PHE A 62 5.43 -1.80 -6.55
C PHE A 62 5.11 -1.48 -8.01
N GLU A 63 4.31 -2.31 -8.68
CA GLU A 63 3.91 -2.13 -10.07
C GLU A 63 2.62 -1.29 -10.23
N HIS A 64 1.94 -0.98 -9.12
CA HIS A 64 0.67 -0.27 -9.10
C HIS A 64 0.76 1.12 -9.72
N GLU A 65 -0.31 1.55 -10.40
CA GLU A 65 -0.37 2.87 -11.08
C GLU A 65 -0.09 4.02 -10.11
N GLN A 66 -0.65 3.98 -8.90
CA GLN A 66 -0.38 4.98 -7.87
C GLN A 66 1.10 5.06 -7.50
N THR A 67 1.79 3.92 -7.39
CA THR A 67 3.22 3.84 -7.06
C THR A 67 4.08 4.46 -8.17
N LYS A 68 3.70 4.21 -9.43
CA LYS A 68 4.33 4.81 -10.61
C LYS A 68 4.06 6.31 -10.70
N TYR A 69 2.81 6.73 -10.50
CA TYR A 69 2.39 8.14 -10.53
C TYR A 69 3.11 8.97 -9.47
N LEU A 70 3.21 8.43 -8.25
CA LEU A 70 3.95 9.04 -7.16
C LEU A 70 5.47 8.92 -7.33
N ASP A 71 5.95 8.13 -8.29
CA ASP A 71 7.37 7.91 -8.56
C ASP A 71 8.12 7.47 -7.28
N LEU A 72 7.54 6.47 -6.61
CA LEU A 72 8.03 6.00 -5.30
C LEU A 72 9.21 5.04 -5.39
N VAL A 73 9.46 4.41 -6.53
CA VAL A 73 10.59 3.47 -6.66
C VAL A 73 11.75 4.21 -7.29
N LYS A 74 12.79 4.49 -6.51
CA LYS A 74 14.01 5.15 -6.98
C LYS A 74 15.08 4.12 -7.27
N ILE A 75 15.75 4.27 -8.41
CA ILE A 75 16.91 3.47 -8.78
C ILE A 75 18.15 4.30 -8.47
N MET A 76 19.10 3.73 -7.74
CA MET A 76 20.33 4.40 -7.35
C MET A 76 21.52 3.49 -7.62
N GLU A 77 22.62 4.06 -8.06
CA GLU A 77 23.88 3.34 -8.20
C GLU A 77 24.55 3.24 -6.82
N HIS A 78 24.70 2.02 -6.33
CA HIS A 78 25.36 1.71 -5.07
C HIS A 78 26.77 1.17 -5.32
N PRO A 79 27.82 1.69 -4.66
CA PRO A 79 29.21 1.38 -4.97
C PRO A 79 29.56 -0.11 -4.92
N LYS A 80 28.89 -0.87 -4.04
CA LYS A 80 29.09 -2.33 -3.88
C LYS A 80 28.08 -3.22 -4.62
N TYR A 81 26.87 -2.73 -4.88
CA TYR A 81 25.73 -3.58 -5.29
C TYR A 81 25.15 -3.19 -6.66
N GLY A 82 25.74 -2.19 -7.32
CA GLY A 82 25.23 -1.66 -8.58
C GLY A 82 23.88 -0.98 -8.39
N ASN A 83 22.98 -1.13 -9.36
CA ASN A 83 21.66 -0.49 -9.30
C ASN A 83 20.77 -1.13 -8.23
N VAL A 84 20.46 -0.37 -7.18
CA VAL A 84 19.53 -0.76 -6.11
C VAL A 84 18.22 0.01 -6.23
N LYS A 85 17.12 -0.61 -5.80
CA LYS A 85 15.80 0.02 -5.71
C LYS A 85 15.52 0.42 -4.27
N VAL A 86 15.15 1.68 -4.05
CA VAL A 86 14.76 2.22 -2.75
C VAL A 86 13.40 2.89 -2.82
N VAL A 87 12.69 2.93 -1.68
CA VAL A 87 11.39 3.59 -1.57
C VAL A 87 11.61 5.07 -1.30
N GLY A 88 11.13 5.92 -2.21
CA GLY A 88 11.14 7.35 -2.08
C GLY A 88 9.99 7.88 -1.21
N PRO A 89 9.98 9.19 -0.94
CA PRO A 89 8.98 9.78 -0.07
C PRO A 89 7.57 9.70 -0.65
N PRO A 90 6.54 9.38 0.17
CA PRO A 90 5.16 9.21 -0.32
C PRO A 90 4.44 10.52 -0.65
N VAL A 91 5.02 11.67 -0.28
CA VAL A 91 4.41 13.00 -0.42
C VAL A 91 5.31 13.88 -1.27
N LYS A 92 4.69 14.58 -2.23
CA LYS A 92 5.31 15.62 -3.05
C LYS A 92 4.92 16.99 -2.53
N TYR A 93 5.87 17.92 -2.50
CA TYR A 93 5.65 19.31 -2.13
C TYR A 93 5.85 20.18 -3.38
N SER A 94 5.07 21.25 -3.52
CA SER A 94 5.18 22.18 -4.67
C SER A 94 6.48 22.99 -4.61
N ASP A 95 6.85 23.43 -3.41
CA ASP A 95 7.90 24.44 -3.23
C ASP A 95 9.24 23.83 -2.78
N THR A 96 9.25 22.56 -2.38
CA THR A 96 10.45 21.86 -1.91
C THR A 96 10.57 20.46 -2.49
N LYS A 97 11.81 19.99 -2.63
CA LYS A 97 12.10 18.63 -3.11
C LYS A 97 12.34 17.68 -1.96
N ASN A 98 11.37 16.81 -1.69
CA ASN A 98 11.56 15.64 -0.83
C ASN A 98 12.01 14.47 -1.72
N GLN A 99 13.30 14.16 -1.72
CA GLN A 99 13.90 13.15 -2.59
C GLN A 99 14.99 12.36 -1.88
N VAL A 100 15.12 11.09 -2.24
CA VAL A 100 16.30 10.28 -1.86
C VAL A 100 17.50 10.82 -2.64
N ARG A 101 18.62 11.08 -1.95
CA ARG A 101 19.76 11.83 -2.50
C ARG A 101 20.96 10.96 -2.85
N THR A 102 21.27 9.99 -1.99
CA THR A 102 22.40 9.08 -2.15
C THR A 102 21.96 7.65 -1.91
N ALA A 103 22.69 6.70 -2.49
CA ALA A 103 22.52 5.29 -2.14
C ALA A 103 22.86 5.10 -0.65
N PRO A 104 22.36 4.04 0.01
CA PRO A 104 22.77 3.70 1.37
C PRO A 104 24.31 3.65 1.47
N PRO A 105 24.92 4.25 2.51
CA PRO A 105 26.36 4.28 2.64
C PRO A 105 26.91 2.89 3.00
N LEU A 106 28.16 2.65 2.63
CA LEU A 106 28.95 1.55 3.15
C LEU A 106 29.23 1.73 4.65
N LEU A 107 29.56 0.62 5.31
CA LEU A 107 29.98 0.64 6.69
C LEU A 107 31.23 1.53 6.83
N GLY A 108 31.09 2.63 7.56
CA GLY A 108 32.17 3.58 7.83
C GLY A 108 32.48 4.56 6.70
N GLU A 109 31.64 4.69 5.68
CA GLU A 109 31.89 5.56 4.51
C GLU A 109 32.16 7.02 4.89
N HIS A 110 31.45 7.54 5.89
CA HIS A 110 31.58 8.94 6.32
C HIS A 110 32.36 9.10 7.64
N THR A 111 32.92 8.04 8.23
CA THR A 111 33.54 8.11 9.56
C THR A 111 34.64 9.17 9.65
N CYS A 112 35.55 9.23 8.68
CA CYS A 112 36.64 10.21 8.70
C CYS A 112 36.11 11.64 8.49
N GLU A 113 35.18 11.84 7.54
CA GLU A 113 34.55 13.14 7.27
C GLU A 113 33.79 13.67 8.50
N ASP A 114 33.04 12.80 9.16
CA ASP A 114 32.27 13.13 10.36
C ASP A 114 33.20 13.50 11.53
N LEU A 115 34.30 12.76 11.74
CA LEU A 115 35.30 13.05 12.79
C LEU A 115 36.04 14.37 12.54
N ASP A 116 36.42 14.64 11.29
CA ASP A 116 37.02 15.92 10.88
C ASP A 116 36.06 17.09 11.12
N SER A 117 34.76 16.92 10.86
CA SER A 117 33.74 17.96 11.05
C SER A 117 33.65 18.46 12.50
N ILE A 118 33.99 17.60 13.46
CA ILE A 118 34.03 17.90 14.90
C ILE A 118 35.46 18.07 15.44
N ARG A 119 36.46 18.15 14.56
CA ARG A 119 37.88 18.36 14.89
C ARG A 119 38.48 17.26 15.77
N ILE A 120 37.98 16.04 15.63
CA ILE A 120 38.59 14.84 16.24
C ILE A 120 39.42 14.19 15.14
N ASN A 121 40.73 14.39 15.18
CA ASN A 121 41.67 13.64 14.34
C ASN A 121 42.20 12.43 15.12
N PRO A 122 42.30 11.23 14.52
CA PRO A 122 42.99 10.10 15.11
C PRO A 122 44.50 10.33 15.27
#